data_AF-A0A5C1W6G7-F1
#
_entry.id   AF-A0A5C1W6G7-F1
#
_cell.length_a   1.000
_cell.length_b   1.000
_cell.length_c   1.000
_cell.angle_alpha   90.00
_cell.angle_beta   90.00
_cell.angle_gamma   90.00
#
_symmetry.space_group_name_H-M   'P 1'
#
loop_
_entity.id
_entity.type
_entity.pdbx_description
1 polymer ?
#
loop_
_entity_poly.entity_id
_entity_poly.type
_entity_poly.pdbx_seq_one_letter_code
_entity_poly.pdbx_strand_id
1 'polypeptide(L)'
;MIQSNPQLKVAIRVRELVVGFGDSIVLDPEIVFLDEPTSGLDPIGAGDFDALVSVFHRTMKLTTFMVTHDLDSLRNVCSRVVAVAKSRIVASGGLEAMRLSQDPWVKAYFHGARGQTAFG
;
A
#
# COMPACT_ATOMS: atom_id res chain seq x y z
N MET A 1 19.68 2.38 -7.81
CA MET A 1 19.42 3.75 -7.33
C MET A 1 18.06 4.17 -7.90
N ILE A 2 16.97 3.76 -7.25
CA ILE A 2 15.61 4.19 -7.62
C ILE A 2 15.45 5.56 -6.99
N GLN A 3 15.35 6.61 -7.79
CA GLN A 3 15.02 7.94 -7.30
C GLN A 3 13.60 7.91 -6.73
N SER A 4 13.49 7.74 -5.41
CA SER A 4 12.26 8.00 -4.66
C SER A 4 11.87 9.45 -4.89
N ASN A 5 10.91 9.69 -5.77
CA ASN A 5 10.38 11.02 -6.04
C ASN A 5 9.49 11.43 -4.86
N PRO A 6 9.88 12.39 -4.01
CA PRO A 6 9.20 12.69 -2.75
C PRO A 6 7.77 13.23 -2.92
N GLN A 7 7.36 13.56 -4.15
CA GLN A 7 6.03 14.09 -4.48
C GLN A 7 4.99 13.01 -4.83
N LEU A 8 5.39 11.74 -4.87
CA LEU A 8 4.56 10.63 -5.33
C LEU A 8 4.47 9.59 -4.22
N LYS A 9 3.30 9.46 -3.62
CA LYS A 9 3.03 8.51 -2.53
C LYS A 9 1.72 7.78 -2.80
N VAL A 10 1.75 6.45 -2.82
CA VAL A 10 0.54 5.65 -2.84
C VAL A 10 0.26 5.22 -1.41
N ALA A 11 -0.85 5.70 -0.85
CA ALA A 11 -1.28 5.37 0.51
C ALA A 11 -2.29 4.22 0.46
N ILE A 12 -1.99 3.17 1.19
CA ILE A 12 -2.78 1.96 1.30
C ILE A 12 -3.61 2.06 2.56
N ARG A 13 -4.90 1.77 2.45
CA ARG A 13 -5.80 1.67 3.60
C ARG A 13 -6.40 0.29 3.67
N VAL A 14 -6.10 -0.43 4.73
CA VAL A 14 -6.83 -1.62 5.15
C VAL A 14 -8.00 -1.19 6.07
N ARG A 15 -9.16 -1.87 5.99
CA ARG A 15 -10.33 -1.66 6.89
C ARG A 15 -10.11 -2.54 8.14
N GLU A 16 -10.53 -2.27 9.37
CA GLU A 16 -11.60 -1.47 9.98
C GLU A 16 -11.11 -0.95 11.35
N LEU A 17 -11.63 0.21 11.80
CA LEU A 17 -11.13 0.99 12.92
C LEU A 17 -11.82 0.59 14.23
N VAL A 18 -11.04 0.15 15.22
CA VAL A 18 -11.31 0.44 16.62
C VAL A 18 -10.09 1.24 17.10
N VAL A 19 -10.29 2.22 17.98
CA VAL A 19 -9.22 3.01 18.60
C VAL A 19 -9.40 2.91 20.10
N GLY A 20 -8.63 2.04 20.74
CA GLY A 20 -8.46 1.95 22.17
C GLY A 20 -7.44 3.00 22.64
N PHE A 21 -7.91 3.97 23.41
CA PHE A 21 -7.05 4.89 24.16
C PHE A 21 -6.50 4.16 25.40
N GLY A 22 -5.19 4.06 25.53
CA GLY A 22 -4.55 3.55 26.75
C GLY A 22 -3.03 3.54 26.66
N ASP A 23 -2.38 4.28 27.55
CA ASP A 23 -0.95 4.56 27.55
C ASP A 23 -0.06 3.32 27.71
N SER A 24 1.01 3.31 26.91
CA SER A 24 2.23 2.50 27.05
C SER A 24 2.12 0.99 26.80
N ILE A 25 2.86 0.58 25.77
CA ILE A 25 3.05 -0.76 25.21
C ILE A 25 1.78 -1.28 24.53
N VAL A 26 1.69 -0.96 23.23
CA VAL A 26 0.65 -1.49 22.35
C VAL A 26 0.94 -2.97 22.09
N LEU A 27 0.51 -3.84 23.00
CA LEU A 27 0.61 -5.30 22.84
C LEU A 27 -0.36 -5.83 21.77
N ASP A 28 -1.29 -4.99 21.29
CA ASP A 28 -2.25 -5.31 20.24
C ASP A 28 -2.66 -4.03 19.48
N PRO A 29 -1.86 -3.57 18.49
CA PRO A 29 -2.19 -2.35 17.77
C PRO A 29 -3.38 -2.60 16.87
N GLU A 30 -4.37 -1.71 16.93
CA GLU A 30 -5.47 -1.77 15.96
C GLU A 30 -5.02 -1.23 14.58
N ILE A 31 -3.99 -0.35 14.57
CA ILE A 31 -3.39 0.22 13.36
C ILE A 31 -1.86 0.19 13.41
N VAL A 32 -1.24 -0.18 12.29
CA VAL A 32 0.21 -0.06 12.05
C VAL A 32 0.47 0.82 10.82
N PHE A 33 1.42 1.75 10.94
CA PHE A 33 1.90 2.61 9.86
C PHE A 33 3.25 2.11 9.34
N LEU A 34 3.37 1.92 8.03
CA LEU A 34 4.57 1.45 7.35
C LEU A 34 4.95 2.43 6.23
N ASP A 35 6.18 2.93 6.24
CA ASP A 35 6.72 3.76 5.15
C ASP A 35 7.76 2.94 4.39
N GLU A 36 7.43 2.55 3.15
CA GLU A 36 8.28 1.77 2.26
C GLU A 36 8.84 0.47 2.89
N PRO A 37 8.00 -0.41 3.48
CA PRO A 37 8.47 -1.53 4.32
C PRO A 37 9.18 -2.64 3.54
N THR A 38 8.94 -2.74 2.23
CA THR A 38 9.60 -3.71 1.35
C THR A 38 10.82 -3.11 0.63
N SER A 39 11.13 -1.83 0.87
CA SER A 39 12.29 -1.18 0.26
C SER A 39 13.59 -1.79 0.80
N GLY A 40 14.44 -2.25 -0.12
CA GLY A 40 15.71 -2.89 0.22
C GLY A 40 15.62 -4.39 0.49
N LEU A 41 14.41 -4.98 0.47
CA LEU A 41 14.25 -6.42 0.39
C LEU A 41 14.41 -6.89 -1.05
N ASP A 42 14.90 -8.12 -1.23
CA ASP A 42 14.81 -8.81 -2.51
C ASP A 42 13.35 -9.23 -2.81
N PRO A 43 13.02 -9.62 -4.06
CA PRO A 43 11.65 -9.96 -4.42
C PRO A 43 11.01 -11.09 -3.59
N ILE A 44 11.82 -12.04 -3.09
CA ILE A 44 11.32 -13.13 -2.24
C ILE A 44 10.97 -12.56 -0.86
N GLY A 45 11.89 -11.81 -0.26
CA GLY A 45 11.67 -11.16 1.04
C GLY A 45 10.49 -10.18 1.05
N ALA A 46 10.28 -9.44 -0.05
CA ALA A 46 9.12 -8.57 -0.20
C ALA A 46 7.79 -9.37 -0.24
N GLY A 47 7.76 -10.50 -0.96
CA GLY A 47 6.61 -11.39 -0.99
C GLY A 47 6.31 -12.04 0.36
N ASP A 48 7.33 -12.44 1.10
CA ASP A 48 7.18 -13.00 2.46
C ASP A 48 6.64 -11.94 3.44
N PHE A 49 7.11 -10.70 3.32
CA PHE A 49 6.60 -9.58 4.10
C PHE A 49 5.12 -9.31 3.81
N ASP A 50 4.74 -9.27 2.53
CA ASP A 50 3.34 -9.14 2.11
C ASP A 50 2.47 -10.27 2.70
N ALA A 51 2.95 -11.51 2.62
CA ALA A 51 2.24 -12.67 3.19
C ALA A 51 2.04 -12.51 4.71
N LEU A 52 3.06 -12.03 5.43
CA LEU A 52 2.98 -11.75 6.86
C LEU A 52 1.92 -10.69 7.19
N VAL A 53 1.92 -9.56 6.47
CA VAL A 53 0.92 -8.51 6.63
C VAL A 53 -0.49 -9.06 6.37
N SER A 54 -0.64 -9.91 5.34
CA SER A 54 -1.90 -10.56 5.00
C SER A 54 -2.39 -11.51 6.12
N VAL A 55 -1.47 -12.24 6.77
CA VAL A 55 -1.78 -13.09 7.91
C VAL A 55 -2.24 -12.24 9.10
N PHE A 56 -1.49 -11.21 9.47
CA PHE A 56 -1.85 -10.33 10.60
C PHE A 56 -3.19 -9.63 10.40
N HIS A 57 -3.49 -9.19 9.18
CA HIS A 57 -4.79 -8.63 8.87
C HIS A 57 -5.92 -9.64 9.10
N ARG A 58 -5.76 -10.89 8.64
CA ARG A 58 -6.78 -11.95 8.78
C ARG A 58 -6.93 -12.46 10.21
N THR A 59 -5.84 -12.60 10.96
CA THR A 59 -5.85 -13.25 12.28
C THR A 59 -6.07 -12.28 13.42
N MET A 60 -5.51 -11.07 13.35
CA MET A 60 -5.55 -10.08 14.43
C MET A 60 -6.45 -8.88 14.11
N LYS A 61 -7.14 -8.87 12.96
CA LYS A 61 -7.90 -7.70 12.47
C LYS A 61 -7.06 -6.42 12.42
N LEU A 62 -5.74 -6.57 12.27
CA LEU A 62 -4.81 -5.47 12.21
C LEU A 62 -5.11 -4.61 10.98
N THR A 63 -5.27 -3.31 11.18
CA THR A 63 -5.35 -2.33 10.09
C THR A 63 -3.96 -1.85 9.73
N THR A 64 -3.53 -2.07 8.49
CA THR A 64 -2.25 -1.55 7.99
C THR A 64 -2.46 -0.32 7.13
N PHE A 65 -1.70 0.74 7.43
CA PHE A 65 -1.52 1.89 6.55
C PHE A 65 -0.09 1.84 6.00
N MET A 66 0.04 1.62 4.69
CA MET A 66 1.35 1.53 4.03
C MET A 66 1.51 2.63 2.99
N VAL A 67 2.68 3.25 2.94
CA VAL A 67 3.13 4.02 1.79
C VAL A 67 4.11 3.16 1.02
N THR A 68 3.84 2.90 -0.26
CA THR A 68 4.73 2.15 -1.14
C THR A 68 4.62 2.66 -2.55
N HIS A 69 5.64 2.39 -3.36
CA HIS A 69 5.61 2.54 -4.81
C HIS A 69 5.64 1.20 -5.53
N ASP A 70 5.61 0.07 -4.80
CA ASP A 70 5.63 -1.27 -5.35
C ASP A 70 4.24 -1.78 -5.75
N LEU A 71 4.11 -2.22 -7.00
CA LEU A 71 2.83 -2.67 -7.57
C LEU A 71 2.45 -4.09 -7.14
N ASP A 72 3.45 -4.93 -6.84
CA ASP A 72 3.21 -6.30 -6.36
C ASP A 72 2.65 -6.26 -4.94
N SER A 73 3.24 -5.48 -4.03
CA SER A 73 2.66 -5.20 -2.71
C SER A 73 1.26 -4.59 -2.80
N LEU A 74 1.02 -3.67 -3.73
CA LEU A 74 -0.31 -3.11 -3.96
C LEU A 74 -1.33 -4.19 -4.35
N ARG A 75 -0.96 -5.16 -5.18
CA ARG A 75 -1.83 -6.28 -5.56
C ARG A 75 -2.08 -7.23 -4.40
N ASN A 76 -1.03 -7.58 -3.66
CA ASN A 76 -1.06 -8.74 -2.76
C ASN A 76 -1.79 -8.45 -1.44
N VAL A 77 -1.65 -7.24 -0.90
CA VAL A 77 -2.14 -6.93 0.46
C VAL A 77 -3.17 -5.80 0.54
N CYS A 78 -3.38 -5.04 -0.54
CA CYS A 78 -4.16 -3.80 -0.43
C CYS A 78 -5.63 -3.98 -0.76
N SER A 79 -6.49 -3.60 0.18
CA SER A 79 -7.93 -3.48 -0.07
C SER A 79 -8.33 -2.15 -0.71
N ARG A 80 -7.61 -1.06 -0.39
CA ARG A 80 -7.88 0.29 -0.89
C ARG A 80 -6.59 1.04 -1.12
N VAL A 81 -6.57 1.79 -2.21
CA VAL A 81 -5.44 2.57 -2.69
C VAL A 81 -5.86 4.03 -2.81
N VAL A 82 -4.97 4.92 -2.38
CA VAL A 82 -5.08 6.37 -2.54
C VAL A 82 -3.83 6.84 -3.26
N ALA A 83 -4.01 7.31 -4.49
CA ALA A 83 -2.96 7.90 -5.29
C ALA A 83 -2.78 9.38 -4.91
N VAL A 84 -1.58 9.73 -4.44
CA VAL A 84 -1.19 11.12 -4.16
C VAL A 84 -0.13 11.56 -5.16
N ALA A 85 -0.43 12.63 -5.88
CA ALA A 85 0.51 13.28 -6.79
C ALA A 85 0.39 14.80 -6.65
N LYS A 86 1.51 15.53 -6.75
CA LYS A 86 1.55 17.00 -6.62
C LYS A 86 0.88 17.49 -5.33
N SER A 87 1.11 16.77 -4.23
CA SER A 87 0.53 17.05 -2.90
C SER A 87 -1.00 17.04 -2.86
N ARG A 88 -1.66 16.33 -3.77
CA ARG A 88 -3.12 16.17 -3.82
C ARG A 88 -3.50 14.72 -4.05
N ILE A 89 -4.65 14.33 -3.52
CA ILE A 89 -5.27 13.04 -3.86
C ILE A 89 -5.79 13.15 -5.29
N VAL A 90 -5.22 12.36 -6.20
CA VAL A 90 -5.62 12.34 -7.62
C VAL A 90 -6.56 11.18 -7.93
N ALA A 91 -6.52 10.11 -7.14
CA ALA A 91 -7.50 9.02 -7.18
C ALA A 91 -7.61 8.30 -5.83
N SER A 92 -8.78 7.73 -5.54
CA SER A 92 -8.94 6.81 -4.40
C SER A 92 -9.96 5.73 -4.71
N GLY A 93 -9.72 4.50 -4.24
CA GLY A 93 -10.62 3.38 -4.51
C GLY A 93 -9.93 2.02 -4.34
N GLY A 94 -10.61 0.95 -4.74
CA GLY A 94 -9.95 -0.36 -4.89
C GLY A 94 -8.99 -0.37 -6.07
N LEU A 95 -8.30 -1.48 -6.24
CA LEU A 95 -7.29 -1.64 -7.30
C LEU A 95 -7.88 -1.47 -8.71
N GLU A 96 -9.07 -2.03 -8.97
CA GLU A 96 -9.78 -1.83 -10.24
C GLU A 96 -10.14 -0.37 -10.50
N ALA A 97 -10.52 0.38 -9.47
CA ALA A 97 -10.80 1.81 -9.62
C ALA A 97 -9.53 2.59 -9.99
N MET A 98 -8.36 2.17 -9.49
CA MET A 98 -7.08 2.77 -9.90
C MET A 98 -6.73 2.42 -11.35
N ARG A 99 -6.94 1.16 -11.76
CA ARG A 99 -6.68 0.69 -13.13
C ARG A 99 -7.54 1.39 -14.19
N LEU A 100 -8.79 1.71 -13.82
CA LEU A 100 -9.75 2.45 -14.65
C LEU A 100 -9.64 3.99 -14.50
N SER A 101 -8.74 4.48 -13.64
CA SER A 101 -8.57 5.91 -13.41
C SER A 101 -8.26 6.63 -14.74
N GLN A 102 -8.83 7.82 -14.92
CA GLN A 102 -8.52 8.66 -16.08
C GLN A 102 -7.36 9.62 -15.86
N ASP A 103 -6.91 9.75 -14.61
CA ASP A 103 -5.78 10.61 -14.25
C ASP A 103 -4.50 10.15 -14.99
N PRO A 104 -3.80 11.05 -15.71
CA PRO A 104 -2.62 10.69 -16.49
C PRO A 104 -1.51 10.02 -15.69
N TRP A 105 -1.31 10.44 -14.43
CA TRP A 105 -0.27 9.87 -13.58
C TRP A 105 -0.66 8.47 -13.10
N VAL A 106 -1.89 8.29 -12.65
CA VAL A 106 -2.39 6.97 -12.22
C VAL A 106 -2.37 5.99 -13.38
N LYS A 107 -2.77 6.43 -14.58
CA LYS A 107 -2.67 5.62 -15.80
C LYS A 107 -1.23 5.20 -16.10
N ALA A 108 -0.29 6.15 -16.10
CA ALA A 108 1.11 5.86 -16.38
C ALA A 108 1.72 4.88 -15.36
N TYR A 109 1.30 4.99 -14.09
CA TYR A 109 1.76 4.11 -13.01
C TYR A 109 1.23 2.66 -13.15
N PHE A 110 -0.07 2.49 -13.39
CA PHE A 110 -0.70 1.16 -13.49
C PHE A 110 -0.54 0.47 -14.86
N HIS A 111 -0.37 1.23 -15.94
CA HIS A 111 -0.20 0.68 -17.31
C HIS A 111 1.25 0.66 -17.79
N GLY A 112 2.20 1.12 -16.97
CA GLY A 112 3.63 1.02 -17.26
C GLY A 112 4.13 -0.43 -17.24
N ALA A 113 5.39 -0.65 -17.63
CA ALA A 113 5.98 -2.00 -17.74
C ALA A 113 5.82 -2.85 -16.46
N ARG A 114 5.99 -2.24 -15.28
CA ARG A 114 5.79 -2.92 -13.98
C ARG A 114 4.32 -3.23 -13.68
N GLY A 115 3.39 -2.36 -14.10
CA GLY A 115 1.96 -2.59 -13.92
C GLY A 115 1.41 -3.67 -14.83
N GLN A 116 1.95 -3.79 -16.05
CA GLN A 116 1.63 -4.91 -16.94
C GLN A 116 2.13 -6.25 -16.40
N THR A 117 3.28 -6.30 -15.72
CA THR A 117 3.75 -7.53 -15.07
C THR A 117 2.95 -7.89 -13.83
N ALA A 118 2.55 -6.89 -13.03
CA ALA A 118 1.77 -7.12 -11.82
C ALA A 118 0.28 -7.43 -12.09
N PHE A 119 -0.31 -6.89 -13.16
CA PHE A 119 -1.76 -6.96 -13.43
C PHE A 119 -2.13 -7.54 -14.80
N GLY A 120 -1.15 -8.05 -15.55
CA GLY A 120 -1.35 -8.68 -16.87
C GLY A 120 -1.78 -10.14 -16.81
#